data_AF-A0A015JSN7-F1
#
_entry.id   AF-A0A015JSN7-F1
#
_cell.length_a   1.000
_cell.length_b   1.000
_cell.length_c   1.000
_cell.angle_alpha   90.00
_cell.angle_beta   90.00
_cell.angle_gamma   90.00
#
_symmetry.space_group_name_H-M   'P 1'
#
loop_
_entity.id
_entity.type
_entity.pdbx_description
1 polymer ?
#
loop_
_entity_poly.entity_id
_entity_poly.type
_entity_poly.pdbx_seq_one_letter_code
_entity_poly.pdbx_strand_id
1 'polypeptide(L)'
;MTANLANLQQNELSKRKRIDKVASETNITQDFPLQQNDYVIVLYGKKICIGKVIAMYYESYDNHCYSQNAVTQIEDLSYILLQIYLPIHLNIFASQTVKGYTLFTHHCPQNIIYHIKSNGLIISDSSLTLTGVAQNIFNYFNRDTVKNSIINMM
;
A
#
# COMPACT_ATOMS: atom_id res chain seq x y z
N MET A 1 19.87 18.66 -34.59
CA MET A 1 19.28 19.06 -33.29
C MET A 1 18.18 18.10 -32.78
N THR A 2 18.16 16.82 -33.21
CA THR A 2 17.09 15.85 -32.86
C THR A 2 17.48 14.80 -31.81
N ALA A 3 18.78 14.63 -31.52
CA ALA A 3 19.28 13.60 -30.61
C ALA A 3 18.91 13.83 -29.13
N ASN A 4 18.66 15.07 -28.70
CA ASN A 4 18.32 15.36 -27.30
C ASN A 4 16.87 15.01 -26.93
N LEU A 5 15.92 15.17 -27.86
CA LEU A 5 14.51 14.93 -27.57
C LEU A 5 14.19 13.43 -27.47
N ALA A 6 14.78 12.62 -28.35
CA ALA A 6 14.64 11.17 -28.32
C ALA A 6 15.26 10.57 -27.05
N ASN A 7 16.46 11.06 -26.65
CA ASN A 7 17.09 10.63 -25.41
C ASN A 7 16.28 11.03 -24.17
N LEU A 8 15.67 12.22 -24.14
CA LEU A 8 14.75 12.64 -23.06
C LEU A 8 13.52 11.74 -23.00
N GLN A 9 12.87 11.47 -24.13
CA GLN A 9 11.69 10.59 -24.18
C GLN A 9 12.02 9.16 -23.72
N GLN A 10 13.15 8.61 -24.14
CA GLN A 10 13.59 7.27 -23.78
C GLN A 10 13.97 7.16 -22.29
N ASN A 11 14.51 8.24 -21.70
CA ASN A 11 14.79 8.34 -20.28
C ASN A 11 13.50 8.44 -19.45
N GLU A 12 12.50 9.21 -19.90
CA GLU A 12 11.19 9.27 -19.26
C GLU A 12 10.40 7.95 -19.39
N LEU A 13 10.48 7.27 -20.54
CA LEU A 13 9.91 5.93 -20.74
C LEU A 13 10.56 4.86 -19.85
N SER A 14 11.88 4.92 -19.65
CA SER A 14 12.58 3.99 -18.76
C SER A 14 12.32 4.28 -17.28
N LYS A 15 12.16 5.54 -16.88
CA LYS A 15 11.66 5.93 -15.56
C LYS A 15 10.24 5.44 -15.34
N ARG A 16 9.33 5.64 -16.30
CA ARG A 16 7.96 5.12 -16.24
C ARG A 16 7.97 3.60 -16.09
N LYS A 17 8.65 2.85 -16.97
CA LYS A 17 8.79 1.38 -16.83
C LYS A 17 9.35 0.93 -15.48
N ARG A 18 10.28 1.68 -14.87
CA ARG A 18 10.78 1.41 -13.51
C ARG A 18 9.75 1.70 -12.43
N ILE A 19 8.99 2.79 -12.59
CA ILE A 19 7.87 3.13 -11.69
C ILE A 19 6.76 2.10 -11.84
N ASP A 20 6.39 1.73 -13.06
CA ASP A 20 5.42 0.68 -13.39
C ASP A 20 5.85 -0.66 -12.79
N LYS A 21 7.16 -1.00 -12.86
CA LYS A 21 7.70 -2.22 -12.24
C LYS A 21 7.72 -2.18 -10.71
N VAL A 22 8.01 -1.03 -10.09
CA VAL A 22 7.97 -0.86 -8.62
C VAL A 22 6.54 -0.73 -8.11
N ALA A 23 5.61 -0.28 -8.94
CA ALA A 23 4.18 -0.14 -8.63
C ALA A 23 3.36 -1.40 -8.93
N SER A 24 3.87 -2.35 -9.72
CA SER A 24 3.13 -3.56 -10.13
C SER A 24 3.37 -4.79 -9.26
N GLU A 25 4.48 -4.86 -8.50
CA GLU A 25 4.75 -6.00 -7.62
C GLU A 25 4.85 -5.50 -6.18
N THR A 26 3.82 -5.80 -5.39
CA THR A 26 3.93 -5.67 -3.93
C THR A 26 5.12 -6.51 -3.46
N ASN A 27 5.76 -6.13 -2.36
CA ASN A 27 6.84 -6.92 -1.79
C ASN A 27 6.36 -8.19 -1.07
N ILE A 28 5.13 -8.63 -1.28
CA ILE A 28 4.54 -9.83 -0.70
C ILE A 28 5.02 -11.03 -1.52
N THR A 29 5.73 -11.93 -0.86
CA THR A 29 6.33 -13.12 -1.50
C THR A 29 6.29 -14.30 -0.53
N GLN A 30 6.77 -15.47 -0.97
CA GLN A 30 6.95 -16.63 -0.10
C GLN A 30 7.87 -16.34 1.11
N ASP A 31 8.91 -15.54 0.91
CA ASP A 31 9.86 -15.17 1.98
C ASP A 31 9.37 -13.99 2.83
N PHE A 32 8.37 -13.25 2.32
CA PHE A 32 7.80 -12.11 3.01
C PHE A 32 6.27 -12.09 2.90
N PRO A 33 5.59 -13.10 3.47
CA PRO A 33 4.15 -13.26 3.29
C PRO A 33 3.37 -12.25 4.12
N LEU A 34 2.18 -11.88 3.63
CA LEU A 34 1.24 -11.01 4.33
C LEU A 34 0.35 -11.83 5.28
N GLN A 35 0.14 -11.34 6.49
CA GLN A 35 -0.68 -12.00 7.51
C GLN A 35 -1.68 -11.06 8.18
N GLN A 36 -2.63 -11.65 8.90
CA GLN A 36 -3.53 -10.88 9.75
C GLN A 36 -2.74 -10.10 10.81
N ASN A 37 -3.16 -8.87 11.08
CA ASN A 37 -2.50 -7.87 11.94
C ASN A 37 -1.22 -7.24 11.39
N ASP A 38 -0.77 -7.63 10.20
CA ASP A 38 0.29 -6.88 9.51
C ASP A 38 -0.20 -5.51 9.05
N TYR A 39 0.73 -4.67 8.62
CA TYR A 39 0.46 -3.32 8.17
C TYR A 39 0.89 -3.14 6.72
N VAL A 40 0.12 -2.37 5.98
CA VAL A 40 0.30 -2.12 4.55
C VAL A 40 0.21 -0.64 4.25
N ILE A 41 0.94 -0.19 3.24
CA ILE A 41 0.69 1.07 2.55
C ILE A 41 -0.43 0.79 1.53
N VAL A 42 -1.50 1.57 1.59
CA VAL A 42 -2.70 1.36 0.77
C VAL A 42 -3.17 2.66 0.12
N LEU A 43 -3.65 2.58 -1.11
CA LEU A 43 -4.40 3.66 -1.74
C LEU A 43 -5.85 3.65 -1.24
N TYR A 44 -6.19 4.65 -0.42
CA TYR A 44 -7.54 4.89 0.10
C TYR A 44 -8.14 6.15 -0.56
N GLY A 45 -9.00 5.94 -1.55
CA GLY A 45 -9.47 7.00 -2.43
C GLY A 45 -8.30 7.62 -3.20
N LYS A 46 -8.03 8.91 -2.99
CA LYS A 46 -6.87 9.61 -3.60
C LYS A 46 -5.71 9.83 -2.61
N LYS A 47 -5.76 9.18 -1.44
CA LYS A 47 -4.76 9.34 -0.38
C LYS A 47 -4.03 8.02 -0.19
N ILE A 48 -2.72 8.12 0.04
CA ILE A 48 -1.94 6.98 0.52
C ILE A 48 -2.03 6.98 2.06
N CYS A 49 -2.50 5.86 2.60
CA CYS A 49 -2.74 5.65 4.02
C CYS A 49 -2.00 4.39 4.50
N ILE A 50 -2.02 4.16 5.81
CA ILE A 50 -1.62 2.88 6.40
C ILE A 50 -2.87 2.06 6.72
N GLY A 51 -2.88 0.81 6.31
CA GLY A 51 -3.92 -0.16 6.65
C GLY A 51 -3.36 -1.22 7.59
N LYS A 52 -4.08 -1.56 8.65
CA LYS A 52 -3.85 -2.80 9.40
C LYS A 52 -4.72 -3.90 8.83
N VAL A 53 -4.15 -5.05 8.50
CA VAL A 53 -4.87 -6.21 7.96
C VAL A 53 -5.75 -6.82 9.05
N ILE A 54 -7.06 -6.80 8.84
CA ILE A 54 -8.04 -7.37 9.77
C ILE A 54 -8.47 -8.76 9.30
N ALA A 55 -8.70 -8.94 8.00
CA ALA A 55 -9.05 -10.23 7.41
C ALA A 55 -8.72 -10.25 5.92
N MET A 56 -8.42 -11.45 5.41
CA MET A 56 -8.07 -11.71 4.02
C MET A 56 -9.00 -12.79 3.47
N TYR A 57 -9.43 -12.63 2.22
CA TYR A 57 -10.44 -13.48 1.62
C TYR A 57 -10.03 -13.96 0.24
N TYR A 58 -10.24 -15.23 -0.03
CA TYR A 58 -9.99 -15.88 -1.32
C TYR A 58 -11.29 -16.09 -2.06
N GLU A 59 -11.25 -16.12 -3.38
CA GLU A 59 -12.40 -16.51 -4.19
C GLU A 59 -12.54 -18.05 -4.20
N SER A 60 -13.74 -18.55 -3.93
CA SER A 60 -14.05 -19.98 -4.02
C SER A 60 -15.55 -20.17 -4.21
N TYR A 61 -15.95 -21.02 -5.15
CA TYR A 61 -17.36 -21.30 -5.47
C TYR A 61 -18.20 -20.02 -5.68
N ASP A 62 -17.68 -19.03 -6.42
CA ASP A 62 -18.32 -17.72 -6.65
C ASP A 62 -18.62 -16.93 -5.34
N ASN A 63 -17.92 -17.27 -4.25
CA ASN A 63 -18.03 -16.65 -2.94
C ASN A 63 -16.65 -16.21 -2.44
N HIS A 64 -16.65 -15.47 -1.32
CA HIS A 64 -15.43 -15.02 -0.66
C HIS A 64 -15.20 -15.79 0.64
N CYS A 65 -14.16 -16.60 0.66
CA CYS A 65 -13.81 -17.44 1.80
C CYS A 65 -12.77 -16.76 2.67
N TYR A 66 -13.10 -16.60 3.95
CA TYR A 66 -12.16 -16.14 4.97
C TYR A 66 -11.04 -17.16 5.19
N SER A 67 -9.81 -16.67 5.34
CA SER A 67 -8.67 -17.49 5.70
C SER A 67 -7.75 -16.74 6.67
N GLN A 68 -7.09 -17.50 7.54
CA GLN A 68 -6.03 -17.03 8.42
C GLN A 68 -4.63 -17.36 7.91
N ASN A 69 -4.56 -18.06 6.78
CA ASN A 69 -3.28 -18.44 6.19
C ASN A 69 -2.52 -17.21 5.71
N ALA A 70 -1.21 -17.28 5.79
CA ALA A 70 -0.33 -16.27 5.24
C ALA A 70 -0.46 -16.25 3.71
N VAL A 71 -0.47 -15.06 3.13
CA VAL A 71 -0.61 -14.82 1.69
C VAL A 71 0.78 -14.56 1.11
N THR A 72 1.14 -15.33 0.09
CA THR A 72 2.44 -15.18 -0.59
C THR A 72 2.34 -14.45 -1.93
N GLN A 73 1.13 -14.32 -2.49
CA GLN A 73 0.82 -13.57 -3.71
C GLN A 73 -0.47 -12.79 -3.46
N ILE A 74 -0.43 -11.46 -3.63
CA ILE A 74 -1.56 -10.61 -3.27
C ILE A 74 -2.75 -10.80 -4.23
N GLU A 75 -2.46 -11.27 -5.44
CA GLU A 75 -3.40 -11.59 -6.52
C GLU A 75 -4.29 -12.80 -6.21
N ASP A 76 -3.87 -13.66 -5.29
CA ASP A 76 -4.68 -14.79 -4.83
C ASP A 76 -5.89 -14.33 -4.00
N LEU A 77 -5.83 -13.11 -3.45
CA LEU A 77 -6.92 -12.54 -2.68
C LEU A 77 -8.00 -11.97 -3.60
N SER A 78 -9.25 -12.11 -3.15
CA SER A 78 -10.41 -11.48 -3.76
C SER A 78 -10.71 -10.11 -3.14
N TYR A 79 -10.63 -9.99 -1.81
CA TYR A 79 -10.61 -8.71 -1.10
C TYR A 79 -9.88 -8.81 0.24
N ILE A 80 -9.50 -7.64 0.75
CA ILE A 80 -8.86 -7.48 2.06
C ILE A 80 -9.65 -6.49 2.91
N LEU A 81 -9.90 -6.83 4.18
CA LEU A 81 -10.50 -5.94 5.16
C LEU A 81 -9.38 -5.25 5.94
N LEU A 82 -9.38 -3.92 5.91
CA LEU A 82 -8.37 -3.09 6.57
C LEU A 82 -8.99 -2.17 7.62
N GLN A 83 -8.29 -1.96 8.73
CA GLN A 83 -8.45 -0.77 9.56
C GLN A 83 -7.55 0.33 9.02
N ILE A 84 -8.11 1.50 8.69
CA ILE A 84 -7.38 2.60 8.06
C ILE A 84 -6.87 3.59 9.10
N TYR A 85 -5.58 3.89 9.01
CA TYR A 85 -4.90 4.96 9.71
C TYR A 85 -4.72 6.15 8.76
N LEU A 86 -5.36 7.27 9.09
CA LEU A 86 -5.40 8.46 8.22
C LEU A 86 -4.16 9.34 8.43
N PRO A 87 -3.54 9.87 7.37
CA PRO A 87 -2.38 10.75 7.50
C PRO A 87 -2.76 12.05 8.24
N ILE A 88 -1.97 12.42 9.24
CA ILE A 88 -2.09 13.69 9.98
C ILE A 88 -1.02 14.66 9.50
N HIS A 89 0.24 14.30 9.71
CA HIS A 89 1.40 15.12 9.39
C HIS A 89 2.63 14.23 9.22
N LEU A 90 3.40 14.48 8.16
CA LEU A 90 4.60 13.70 7.81
C LEU A 90 4.31 12.19 7.76
N ASN A 91 4.83 11.44 8.74
CA ASN A 91 4.77 9.99 8.82
C ASN A 91 3.91 9.51 10.01
N ILE A 92 3.05 10.40 10.53
CA ILE A 92 2.15 10.15 11.66
C ILE A 92 0.73 10.01 11.13
N PHE A 93 0.05 8.96 11.59
CA PHE A 93 -1.28 8.57 11.15
C PHE A 93 -2.21 8.38 12.36
N ALA A 94 -3.45 8.84 12.25
CA ALA A 94 -4.47 8.67 13.30
C ALA A 94 -5.17 7.32 13.14
N SER A 95 -5.37 6.59 14.24
CA SER A 95 -6.19 5.37 14.26
C SER A 95 -7.70 5.66 14.21
N GLN A 96 -8.07 6.93 14.41
CA GLN A 96 -9.44 7.41 14.46
C GLN A 96 -9.62 8.71 13.66
N THR A 97 -10.84 8.93 13.19
CA THR A 97 -11.25 10.22 12.62
C THR A 97 -11.30 11.31 13.71
N VAL A 98 -11.41 12.57 13.29
CA VAL A 98 -11.60 13.72 14.22
C VAL A 98 -12.85 13.55 15.10
N LYS A 99 -13.83 12.74 14.67
CA LYS A 99 -15.04 12.41 15.43
C LYS A 99 -14.90 11.17 16.34
N GLY A 100 -13.71 10.55 16.42
CA GLY A 100 -13.43 9.39 17.26
C GLY A 100 -13.75 8.03 16.64
N TYR A 101 -14.21 7.96 15.38
CA TYR A 101 -14.51 6.68 14.73
C TYR A 101 -13.26 5.99 14.18
N THR A 102 -13.18 4.68 14.37
CA THR A 102 -12.23 3.82 13.66
C THR A 102 -12.80 3.43 12.29
N LEU A 103 -12.00 3.56 11.24
CA LEU A 103 -12.43 3.25 9.87
C LEU A 103 -12.03 1.83 9.50
N PHE A 104 -13.03 1.03 9.11
CA PHE A 104 -12.83 -0.28 8.49
C PHE A 104 -13.35 -0.23 7.06
N THR A 105 -12.63 -0.85 6.14
CA THR A 105 -13.01 -0.84 4.72
C THR A 105 -12.52 -2.09 4.02
N HIS A 106 -13.32 -2.55 3.07
CA HIS A 106 -12.92 -3.59 2.12
C HIS A 106 -12.16 -2.93 0.96
N HIS A 107 -11.08 -3.56 0.52
CA HIS A 107 -10.30 -3.12 -0.62
C HIS A 107 -10.07 -4.26 -1.60
N CYS A 108 -10.03 -3.89 -2.89
CA CYS A 108 -9.37 -4.71 -3.89
C CYS A 108 -7.89 -4.86 -3.49
N PRO A 109 -7.30 -6.07 -3.50
CA PRO A 109 -5.91 -6.28 -3.10
C PRO A 109 -4.92 -5.48 -3.97
N GLN A 110 -5.32 -5.12 -5.19
CA GLN A 110 -4.56 -4.23 -6.09
C GLN A 110 -4.28 -2.86 -5.47
N ASN A 111 -5.10 -2.38 -4.52
CA ASN A 111 -4.87 -1.10 -3.84
C ASN A 111 -3.72 -1.17 -2.81
N ILE A 112 -3.22 -2.37 -2.50
CA ILE A 112 -2.06 -2.55 -1.63
C ILE A 112 -0.81 -2.18 -2.40
N ILE A 113 -0.07 -1.20 -1.89
CA ILE A 113 1.16 -0.69 -2.51
C ILE A 113 2.37 -1.42 -1.94
N TYR A 114 2.38 -1.67 -0.62
CA TYR A 114 3.55 -2.21 0.07
C TYR A 114 3.19 -2.87 1.40
N HIS A 115 3.77 -4.02 1.70
CA HIS A 115 3.70 -4.70 3.00
C HIS A 115 4.83 -4.22 3.92
N ILE A 116 4.48 -3.71 5.09
CA ILE A 116 5.40 -3.09 6.07
C ILE A 116 5.83 -4.11 7.11
N LYS A 117 7.14 -4.26 7.32
CA LYS A 117 7.70 -5.02 8.45
C LYS A 117 7.32 -4.36 9.78
N SER A 118 6.96 -5.17 10.77
CA SER A 118 6.56 -4.74 12.11
C SER A 118 7.57 -3.79 12.80
N ASN A 119 8.86 -3.92 12.51
CA ASN A 119 9.92 -3.06 13.06
C ASN A 119 9.97 -1.63 12.46
N GLY A 120 9.19 -1.33 11.43
CA GLY A 120 9.09 0.00 10.81
C GLY A 120 8.03 0.91 11.42
N LEU A 121 7.45 0.52 12.57
CA LEU A 121 6.24 1.11 13.13
C LEU A 121 6.41 1.39 14.62
N ILE A 122 6.00 2.58 15.05
CA ILE A 122 5.75 2.91 16.46
C ILE A 122 4.24 3.08 16.61
N ILE A 123 3.63 2.24 17.44
CA ILE A 123 2.19 2.23 17.67
C ILE A 123 1.91 2.80 19.06
N SER A 124 0.96 3.72 19.13
CA SER A 124 0.38 4.28 20.35
C SER A 124 -1.14 4.09 20.32
N ASP A 125 -1.82 4.42 21.41
CA ASP A 125 -3.26 4.20 21.55
C ASP A 125 -4.09 4.85 20.43
N SER A 126 -3.71 6.05 20.00
CA SER A 126 -4.46 6.84 19.00
C SER A 126 -3.72 7.11 17.69
N SER A 127 -2.45 6.68 17.59
CA SER A 127 -1.63 7.00 16.43
C SER A 127 -0.60 5.94 16.09
N LEU A 128 -0.18 5.97 14.83
CA LEU A 128 0.86 5.13 14.25
C LEU A 128 1.90 6.05 13.60
N THR A 129 3.17 5.79 13.85
CA THR A 129 4.28 6.52 13.23
C THR A 129 5.18 5.56 12.46
N LEU A 130 5.48 5.88 11.20
CA LEU A 130 6.47 5.13 10.42
C LEU A 130 7.88 5.58 10.77
N THR A 131 8.80 4.62 10.84
CA THR A 131 10.23 4.88 11.09
C THR A 131 11.12 4.11 10.12
N GLY A 132 12.39 4.53 10.02
CA GLY A 132 13.42 3.82 9.27
C GLY A 132 13.05 3.57 7.80
N VAL A 133 13.13 2.31 7.38
CA VAL A 133 12.87 1.91 5.99
C VAL A 133 11.41 2.14 5.59
N ALA A 134 10.45 1.85 6.47
CA ALA A 134 9.03 2.04 6.17
C ALA A 134 8.68 3.51 5.90
N GLN A 135 9.25 4.43 6.69
CA GLN A 135 9.16 5.87 6.46
C GLN A 135 9.71 6.27 5.08
N ASN A 136 10.89 5.77 4.72
CA ASN A 136 11.51 6.12 3.44
C ASN A 136 10.66 5.65 2.24
N ILE A 137 10.09 4.45 2.34
CA ILE A 137 9.24 3.86 1.32
C ILE A 137 7.92 4.63 1.20
N PHE A 138 7.28 4.96 2.32
CA PHE A 138 6.07 5.80 2.32
C PHE A 138 6.35 7.17 1.69
N ASN A 139 7.43 7.84 2.07
CA ASN A 139 7.80 9.13 1.51
C ASN A 139 8.08 9.07 0.01
N TYR A 140 8.60 7.95 -0.50
CA TYR A 140 8.76 7.75 -1.94
C TYR A 140 7.41 7.69 -2.64
N PHE A 141 6.50 6.82 -2.19
CA PHE A 141 5.19 6.64 -2.80
C PHE A 141 4.30 7.88 -2.67
N ASN A 142 4.42 8.64 -1.57
CA ASN A 142 3.59 9.82 -1.33
C ASN A 142 4.02 11.08 -2.11
N ARG A 143 5.15 11.03 -2.85
CA ARG A 143 5.53 12.10 -3.78
C ARG A 143 4.45 12.27 -4.84
N ASP A 144 4.05 13.51 -5.13
CA ASP A 144 2.91 13.78 -6.01
C ASP A 144 3.04 13.12 -7.39
N THR A 145 4.24 13.10 -7.97
CA THR A 145 4.48 12.44 -9.26
C THR A 145 4.24 10.94 -9.20
N VAL A 146 4.68 10.28 -8.13
CA VAL A 146 4.53 8.82 -7.95
C VAL A 146 3.08 8.49 -7.59
N LYS A 147 2.53 9.16 -6.57
CA LYS A 147 1.15 9.02 -6.13
C LYS A 147 0.15 9.21 -7.28
N ASN A 148 0.32 10.26 -8.09
CA ASN A 148 -0.56 10.49 -9.24
C ASN A 148 -0.42 9.41 -10.31
N SER A 149 0.78 8.85 -10.50
CA SER A 149 0.98 7.72 -11.41
C SER A 149 0.23 6.49 -10.93
N ILE A 150 0.31 6.17 -9.63
CA ILE A 150 -0.40 5.05 -9.01
C ILE A 150 -1.92 5.23 -9.16
N ILE A 151 -2.45 6.42 -8.83
CA ILE A 151 -3.88 6.73 -8.95
C ILE A 151 -4.39 6.56 -10.39
N ASN A 152 -3.56 6.81 -11.40
CA ASN A 152 -3.97 6.70 -12.80
C ASN A 152 -3.85 5.27 -13.35
N MET A 153 -3.21 4.35 -12.63
CA MET A 153 -3.06 2.95 -13.01
C MET A 153 -4.17 2.05 -12.43
N MET A 154 -4.75 2.46 -11.31
CA MET A 154 -5.85 1.78 -10.62
C MET A 154 -7.20 2.35 -11.02
#